data_AF-A0A7K6ARQ3-F1
#
_entry.id   AF-A0A7K6ARQ3-F1
#
_cell.length_a   1.000
_cell.length_b   1.000
_cell.length_c   1.000
_cell.angle_alpha   90.00
_cell.angle_beta   90.00
_cell.angle_gamma   90.00
#
_symmetry.space_group_name_H-M   'P 1'
#
loop_
_entity.id
_entity.type
_entity.pdbx_description
1 polymer ?
#
loop_
_entity_poly.entity_id
_entity_poly.type
_entity_poly.pdbx_seq_one_letter_code
_entity_poly.pdbx_strand_id
1 'polypeptide(L)'
;FQSTIGENQCLQKHLLHLLIKYCNLKTVARWARCFRLPKDMLPHRVADELQKLQIQERVEEEAKAGDYTERKKNYYQLPIPRANIHFLQTCEETLPCWEKVLQPGQVVGIDMECRPSFGMVGKSRISLLQIALKDEVFLLDLPQLLKQAEMEGDKEKCFCFIQKLYSDAAITKLGYGMSGDLSSLAATCSALKDMDKQARGMLDLLTVDKQVDVQSAEQSYKDGATRQPEKGLSLLVKHVLGKPLDKTEQLSNWEKRPLREEQILYAASDAYCLLEIYEKLCKDPASFGLSSDLTVSLVEKPSTKPRAKKQLNKQEVSSPSGQPGKGANKETSCAPAPISPKEFSVVCDNMLQGLGRYLRCLGVDVQVLEKEDDHRRAAEIARQEGRVILTSGLPYQTLRSQVAEGRCFSVNCSEKPKEQALQVLKHFNVQVSQADIFSRCQ
;
A
#
# COMPACT_ATOMS: atom_id res chain seq x y z
N PHE A 1 -22.33 7.22 -9.32
CA PHE A 1 -23.77 7.43 -9.08
C PHE A 1 -24.04 8.22 -7.81
N GLN A 2 -23.64 7.74 -6.62
CA GLN A 2 -23.89 8.48 -5.36
C GLN A 2 -23.18 9.85 -5.33
N SER A 3 -21.98 9.95 -5.91
CA SER A 3 -21.24 11.20 -6.11
C SER A 3 -21.87 12.16 -7.13
N THR A 4 -22.63 11.63 -8.10
CA THR A 4 -23.25 12.41 -9.19
C THR A 4 -24.60 12.99 -8.78
N ILE A 5 -25.36 12.24 -7.97
CA ILE A 5 -26.69 12.65 -7.49
C ILE A 5 -26.55 13.52 -6.24
N GLY A 6 -25.58 13.22 -5.37
CA GLY A 6 -25.29 14.01 -4.17
C GLY A 6 -26.54 14.26 -3.33
N GLU A 7 -26.71 15.50 -2.88
CA GLU A 7 -27.87 15.97 -2.10
C GLU A 7 -28.98 16.60 -2.97
N ASN A 8 -28.91 16.47 -4.29
CA ASN A 8 -29.91 17.06 -5.17
C ASN A 8 -31.23 16.27 -5.12
N GLN A 9 -32.22 16.80 -4.40
CA GLN A 9 -33.52 16.16 -4.17
C GLN A 9 -34.29 15.85 -5.47
N CYS A 10 -34.13 16.67 -6.52
CA CYS A 10 -34.81 16.44 -7.79
C CYS A 10 -34.24 15.21 -8.51
N LEU A 11 -32.91 15.09 -8.54
CA LEU A 11 -32.23 13.92 -9.11
C LEU A 11 -32.48 12.66 -8.29
N GLN A 12 -32.50 12.76 -6.96
CA GLN A 12 -32.87 11.65 -6.07
C GLN A 12 -34.29 11.16 -6.34
N LYS A 13 -35.27 12.07 -6.50
CA LYS A 13 -36.67 11.73 -6.80
C LYS A 13 -36.84 11.12 -8.19
N HIS A 14 -36.10 11.63 -9.19
CA HIS A 14 -36.14 11.08 -10.54
C HIS A 14 -35.53 9.68 -10.59
N LEU A 15 -34.38 9.48 -9.92
CA LEU A 15 -33.79 8.16 -9.77
C LEU A 15 -34.74 7.20 -9.05
N LEU A 16 -35.40 7.63 -7.97
CA LEU A 16 -36.33 6.77 -7.25
C LEU A 16 -37.49 6.29 -8.16
N HIS A 17 -38.08 7.18 -8.96
CA HIS A 17 -39.10 6.80 -9.93
C HIS A 17 -38.60 5.78 -10.96
N LEU A 18 -37.39 5.96 -11.48
CA LEU A 18 -36.77 5.00 -12.38
C LEU A 18 -36.54 3.66 -11.68
N LEU A 19 -36.01 3.66 -10.46
CA LEU A 19 -35.79 2.44 -9.69
C LEU A 19 -37.09 1.70 -9.38
N ILE A 20 -38.18 2.41 -9.06
CA ILE A 20 -39.50 1.79 -8.84
C ILE A 20 -39.98 1.06 -10.10
N LYS A 21 -39.69 1.61 -11.28
CA LYS A 21 -40.12 1.04 -12.55
C LYS A 21 -39.27 -0.16 -13.01
N TYR A 22 -37.99 -0.18 -12.69
CA TYR A 22 -37.02 -1.13 -13.26
C TYR A 22 -36.33 -2.05 -12.24
N CYS A 23 -36.56 -1.87 -10.93
CA CYS A 23 -35.92 -2.66 -9.89
C CYS A 23 -36.94 -3.23 -8.88
N ASN A 24 -36.50 -4.24 -8.13
CA ASN A 24 -37.31 -4.78 -7.04
C ASN A 24 -37.42 -3.79 -5.87
N LEU A 25 -38.49 -3.91 -5.09
CA LEU A 25 -38.81 -3.03 -3.95
C LEU A 25 -37.68 -2.97 -2.91
N LYS A 26 -36.97 -4.08 -2.68
CA LYS A 26 -35.85 -4.17 -1.73
C LYS A 26 -34.67 -3.27 -2.15
N THR A 27 -34.34 -3.26 -3.44
CA THR A 27 -33.32 -2.37 -4.03
C THR A 27 -33.75 -0.91 -3.94
N VAL A 28 -35.01 -0.60 -4.26
CA VAL A 28 -35.56 0.76 -4.17
C VAL A 28 -35.47 1.27 -2.72
N ALA A 29 -35.87 0.45 -1.76
CA ALA A 29 -35.81 0.79 -0.34
C ALA A 29 -34.38 1.00 0.17
N ARG A 30 -33.39 0.22 -0.30
CA ARG A 30 -31.96 0.47 0.00
C ARG A 30 -31.50 1.84 -0.51
N TRP A 31 -31.92 2.25 -1.69
CA TRP A 31 -31.59 3.57 -2.23
C TRP A 31 -32.34 4.72 -1.53
N ALA A 32 -33.60 4.52 -1.18
CA ALA A 32 -34.36 5.48 -0.37
C ALA A 32 -33.68 5.77 0.97
N ARG A 33 -33.15 4.71 1.62
CA ARG A 33 -32.31 4.83 2.82
C ARG A 33 -31.01 5.59 2.56
N CYS A 34 -30.32 5.22 1.48
CA CYS A 34 -29.04 5.81 1.09
C CYS A 34 -29.13 7.33 0.92
N PHE A 35 -30.25 7.82 0.38
CA PHE A 35 -30.52 9.25 0.20
C PHE A 35 -31.27 9.90 1.38
N ARG A 36 -31.55 9.15 2.45
CA ARG A 36 -32.31 9.61 3.63
C ARG A 36 -33.64 10.30 3.26
N LEU A 37 -34.36 9.72 2.29
CA LEU A 37 -35.61 10.32 1.83
C LEU A 37 -36.70 10.24 2.92
N PRO A 38 -37.48 11.33 3.12
CA PRO A 38 -38.62 11.33 4.04
C PRO A 38 -39.67 10.28 3.67
N LYS A 39 -40.35 9.68 4.66
CA LYS A 39 -41.35 8.61 4.42
C LYS A 39 -42.53 9.08 3.57
N ASP A 40 -42.93 10.34 3.70
CA ASP A 40 -43.98 11.01 2.92
C ASP A 40 -43.63 11.14 1.43
N MET A 41 -42.34 11.06 1.07
CA MET A 41 -41.90 11.05 -0.32
C MET A 41 -41.84 9.65 -0.95
N LEU A 42 -42.09 8.60 -0.17
CA LEU A 42 -41.97 7.22 -0.62
C LEU A 42 -43.36 6.61 -0.87
N PRO A 43 -43.57 5.87 -1.97
CA PRO A 43 -44.76 5.05 -2.11
C PRO A 43 -44.89 4.06 -0.95
N HIS A 44 -46.11 3.80 -0.48
CA HIS A 44 -46.37 2.95 0.69
C HIS A 44 -45.63 1.61 0.64
N ARG A 45 -45.63 0.93 -0.52
CA ARG A 45 -44.92 -0.34 -0.71
C ARG A 45 -43.41 -0.25 -0.49
N VAL A 46 -42.79 0.89 -0.83
CA VAL A 46 -41.35 1.14 -0.61
C VAL A 46 -41.10 1.46 0.86
N ALA A 47 -42.01 2.20 1.51
CA ALA A 47 -41.91 2.53 2.93
C ALA A 47 -42.02 1.27 3.82
N ASP A 48 -42.95 0.36 3.50
CA ASP A 48 -43.11 -0.92 4.20
C ASP A 48 -41.86 -1.81 4.05
N GLU A 49 -41.33 -1.89 2.82
CA GLU A 49 -40.13 -2.67 2.54
C GLU A 49 -38.89 -2.06 3.21
N LEU A 50 -38.80 -0.73 3.29
CA LEU A 50 -37.76 -0.02 4.04
C LEU A 50 -37.84 -0.35 5.54
N GLN A 51 -39.03 -0.43 6.11
CA GLN A 51 -39.21 -0.80 7.51
C GLN A 51 -38.82 -2.26 7.78
N LYS A 52 -39.19 -3.19 6.89
CA LYS A 52 -38.76 -4.59 6.98
C LYS A 52 -37.23 -4.72 6.89
N LEU A 53 -36.62 -3.99 5.96
CA LEU A 53 -35.16 -3.93 5.83
C LEU A 53 -34.49 -3.42 7.11
N GLN A 54 -35.04 -2.38 7.76
CA GLN A 54 -34.48 -1.86 9.00
C GLN A 54 -34.56 -2.85 10.16
N ILE A 55 -35.62 -3.65 10.25
CA ILE A 55 -35.77 -4.68 11.28
C ILE A 55 -34.78 -5.83 11.01
N GLN A 56 -34.74 -6.30 9.77
CA GLN A 56 -33.83 -7.39 9.38
C GLN A 56 -32.36 -6.99 9.56
N GLU A 57 -31.98 -5.76 9.18
CA GLU A 57 -30.63 -5.26 9.37
C GLU A 57 -30.26 -5.15 10.85
N ARG A 58 -31.18 -4.74 11.76
CA ARG A 58 -30.88 -4.72 13.21
C ARG A 58 -30.58 -6.10 13.77
N VAL A 59 -31.39 -7.10 13.39
CA VAL A 59 -31.17 -8.49 13.82
C VAL A 59 -29.85 -9.04 13.26
N GLU A 60 -29.54 -8.73 12.00
CA GLU A 60 -28.26 -9.10 11.39
C GLU A 60 -27.07 -8.35 12.00
N GLU A 61 -27.23 -7.09 12.40
CA GLU A 61 -26.20 -6.28 13.08
C GLU A 61 -25.92 -6.82 14.48
N GLU A 62 -26.95 -7.19 15.25
CA GLU A 62 -26.80 -7.79 16.58
C GLU A 62 -26.10 -9.17 16.49
N ALA A 63 -26.49 -10.00 15.54
CA ALA A 63 -25.84 -11.29 15.29
C ALA A 63 -24.38 -11.12 14.83
N LYS A 64 -24.10 -10.16 13.94
CA LYS A 64 -22.74 -9.85 13.49
C LYS A 64 -21.90 -9.23 14.60
N ALA A 65 -22.47 -8.45 15.51
CA ALA A 65 -21.74 -7.87 16.62
C ALA A 65 -21.15 -8.98 17.53
N GLY A 66 -21.92 -10.04 17.80
CA GLY A 66 -21.44 -11.21 18.55
C GLY A 66 -20.24 -11.91 17.88
N ASP A 67 -20.39 -12.26 16.60
CA ASP A 67 -19.35 -12.93 15.79
C ASP A 67 -18.11 -12.04 15.59
N TYR A 68 -18.32 -10.74 15.38
CA TYR A 68 -17.25 -9.75 15.22
C TYR A 68 -16.40 -9.61 16.49
N THR A 69 -17.03 -9.64 17.67
CA THR A 69 -16.33 -9.55 18.95
C THR A 69 -15.47 -10.79 19.24
N GLU A 70 -15.99 -11.98 18.91
CA GLU A 70 -15.24 -13.24 18.95
C GLU A 70 -14.04 -13.21 18.00
N ARG A 71 -14.25 -12.76 16.75
CA ARG A 71 -13.20 -12.70 15.74
C ARG A 71 -12.06 -11.76 16.13
N LYS A 72 -12.36 -10.60 16.74
CA LYS A 72 -11.34 -9.63 17.20
C LYS A 72 -10.33 -10.23 18.17
N LYS A 73 -10.73 -11.19 19.01
CA LYS A 73 -9.82 -11.87 19.96
C LYS A 73 -8.63 -12.55 19.28
N ASN A 74 -8.75 -12.90 18.00
CA ASN A 74 -7.68 -13.54 17.23
C ASN A 74 -6.64 -12.55 16.68
N TYR A 75 -6.90 -11.25 16.78
CA TYR A 75 -6.02 -10.20 16.30
C TYR A 75 -5.43 -9.40 17.47
N TYR A 76 -4.35 -8.67 17.17
CA TYR A 76 -3.75 -7.70 18.05
C TYR A 76 -4.82 -6.72 18.58
N GLN A 77 -4.75 -6.43 19.88
CA GLN A 77 -5.67 -5.53 20.56
C GLN A 77 -4.87 -4.35 21.07
N LEU A 78 -5.24 -3.15 20.63
CA LEU A 78 -4.64 -1.91 21.08
C LEU A 78 -4.76 -1.77 22.61
N PRO A 79 -3.65 -1.69 23.36
CA PRO A 79 -3.67 -1.74 24.82
C PRO A 79 -3.89 -0.36 25.47
N ILE A 80 -4.47 0.60 24.74
CA ILE A 80 -4.83 1.92 25.27
C ILE A 80 -6.34 2.15 25.18
N PRO A 81 -6.93 2.94 26.10
CA PRO A 81 -8.34 3.30 26.03
C PRO A 81 -8.66 4.13 24.78
N ARG A 82 -9.86 3.97 24.24
CA ARG A 82 -10.35 4.78 23.10
C ARG A 82 -10.29 6.30 23.35
N ALA A 83 -10.41 6.73 24.61
CA ALA A 83 -10.30 8.13 25.01
C ALA A 83 -8.90 8.73 24.75
N ASN A 84 -7.88 7.89 24.61
CA ASN A 84 -6.50 8.29 24.34
C ASN A 84 -6.17 8.23 22.83
N ILE A 85 -7.19 8.11 21.98
CA ILE A 85 -7.06 8.17 20.52
C ILE A 85 -7.69 9.48 20.05
N HIS A 86 -6.84 10.40 19.62
CA HIS A 86 -7.20 11.77 19.31
C HIS A 86 -7.24 11.96 17.79
N PHE A 87 -8.43 12.22 17.25
CA PHE A 87 -8.59 12.57 15.84
C PHE A 87 -8.53 14.10 15.70
N LEU A 88 -7.48 14.59 15.04
CA LEU A 88 -7.13 16.00 14.97
C LEU A 88 -7.43 16.55 13.58
N GLN A 89 -8.26 17.60 13.52
CA GLN A 89 -8.80 18.14 12.28
C GLN A 89 -8.46 19.61 12.06
N THR A 90 -8.01 20.32 13.11
CA THR A 90 -7.64 21.74 13.06
C THR A 90 -6.20 21.97 13.51
N CYS A 91 -5.58 23.07 13.06
CA CYS A 91 -4.21 23.38 13.45
C CYS A 91 -4.12 23.65 14.98
N GLU A 92 -5.16 24.17 15.61
CA GLU A 92 -5.25 24.38 17.07
C GLU A 92 -5.28 23.06 17.86
N GLU A 93 -6.10 22.08 17.44
CA GLU A 93 -6.16 20.75 18.06
C GLU A 93 -4.82 20.02 18.00
N THR A 94 -3.98 20.37 17.03
CA THR A 94 -2.67 19.74 16.88
C THR A 94 -1.61 20.28 17.83
N LEU A 95 -1.79 21.47 18.41
CA LEU A 95 -0.78 22.10 19.28
C LEU A 95 -0.40 21.23 20.50
N PRO A 96 -1.35 20.65 21.27
CA PRO A 96 -0.99 19.79 22.41
C PRO A 96 -0.27 18.51 21.98
N CYS A 97 -0.59 17.97 20.80
CA CYS A 97 0.12 16.84 20.21
C CYS A 97 1.60 17.21 19.98
N TRP A 98 1.88 18.41 19.45
CA TRP A 98 3.26 18.84 19.17
C TRP A 98 4.10 19.02 20.42
N GLU A 99 3.52 19.59 21.46
CA GLU A 99 4.22 19.77 22.74
C GLU A 99 4.65 18.43 23.32
N LYS A 100 3.87 17.36 23.13
CA LYS A 100 4.19 16.02 23.63
C LYS A 100 5.16 15.28 22.72
N VAL A 101 4.93 15.33 21.41
CA VAL A 101 5.67 14.58 20.39
C VAL A 101 7.08 15.14 20.19
N LEU A 102 7.27 16.46 20.24
CA LEU A 102 8.54 17.13 19.95
C LEU A 102 9.49 17.20 21.16
N GLN A 103 9.34 16.31 22.14
CA GLN A 103 10.24 16.24 23.29
C GLN A 103 11.53 15.48 22.94
N PRO A 104 12.72 15.97 23.34
CA PRO A 104 13.98 15.27 23.09
C PRO A 104 13.99 13.86 23.70
N GLY A 105 14.46 12.89 22.93
CA GLY A 105 14.53 11.48 23.37
C GLY A 105 13.21 10.72 23.27
N GLN A 106 12.15 11.31 22.70
CA GLN A 106 10.91 10.60 22.39
C GLN A 106 11.14 9.47 21.40
N VAL A 107 10.36 8.40 21.57
CA VAL A 107 10.22 7.32 20.60
C VAL A 107 8.76 7.31 20.18
N VAL A 108 8.52 7.51 18.89
CA VAL A 108 7.18 7.67 18.34
C VAL A 108 6.93 6.63 17.26
N GLY A 109 5.76 5.99 17.29
CA GLY A 109 5.29 5.13 16.21
C GLY A 109 4.65 5.98 15.12
N ILE A 110 5.04 5.79 13.87
CA ILE A 110 4.46 6.52 12.74
C ILE A 110 4.02 5.55 11.67
N ASP A 111 2.77 5.75 11.24
CA ASP A 111 2.20 5.10 10.07
C ASP A 111 1.45 6.13 9.22
N MET A 112 1.00 5.74 8.03
CA MET A 112 0.18 6.60 7.17
C MET A 112 -0.88 5.82 6.38
N GLU A 113 -2.05 6.43 6.20
CA GLU A 113 -3.10 5.88 5.35
C GLU A 113 -3.39 6.74 4.12
N CYS A 114 -3.61 6.08 2.99
CA CYS A 114 -3.97 6.71 1.74
C CYS A 114 -5.13 5.98 1.07
N ARG A 115 -5.96 6.70 0.32
CA ARG A 115 -7.01 6.05 -0.46
C ARG A 115 -6.39 5.13 -1.51
N PRO A 116 -6.81 3.86 -1.61
CA PRO A 116 -6.33 2.96 -2.65
C PRO A 116 -6.66 3.52 -4.03
N SER A 117 -5.62 3.77 -4.84
CA SER A 117 -5.77 4.16 -6.23
C SER A 117 -5.78 2.91 -7.12
N PHE A 118 -6.95 2.57 -7.67
CA PHE A 118 -7.06 1.51 -8.67
C PHE A 118 -6.91 2.13 -10.07
N GLY A 119 -5.71 2.08 -10.65
CA GLY A 119 -5.41 2.56 -12.02
C GLY A 119 -4.33 3.65 -12.10
N MET A 120 -4.09 4.17 -13.30
CA MET A 120 -3.01 5.15 -13.60
C MET A 120 -3.33 6.61 -13.25
N VAL A 121 -4.46 6.90 -12.59
CA VAL A 121 -4.93 8.28 -12.42
C VAL A 121 -4.75 8.75 -10.97
N GLY A 122 -3.80 9.66 -10.78
CA GLY A 122 -3.56 10.40 -9.53
C GLY A 122 -2.28 10.00 -8.79
N LYS A 123 -1.59 11.00 -8.22
CA LYS A 123 -0.55 10.73 -7.21
C LYS A 123 -1.25 10.30 -5.93
N SER A 124 -0.79 9.22 -5.29
CA SER A 124 -1.27 8.84 -3.96
C SER A 124 -1.00 10.00 -3.01
N ARG A 125 -2.04 10.46 -2.31
CA ARG A 125 -1.95 11.49 -1.28
C ARG A 125 -2.27 10.85 0.06
N ILE A 126 -1.53 11.24 1.09
CA ILE A 126 -1.79 10.78 2.44
C ILE A 126 -3.09 11.43 2.93
N SER A 127 -4.00 10.58 3.39
CA SER A 127 -5.30 10.97 3.93
C SER A 127 -5.29 11.04 5.45
N LEU A 128 -4.42 10.27 6.11
CA LEU A 128 -4.27 10.24 7.56
C LEU A 128 -2.79 10.01 7.91
N LEU A 129 -2.25 10.81 8.82
CA LEU A 129 -0.94 10.57 9.43
C LEU A 129 -1.18 10.14 10.88
N GLN A 130 -0.59 9.01 11.28
CA GLN A 130 -0.71 8.51 12.64
C GLN A 130 0.60 8.72 13.41
N ILE A 131 0.48 9.18 14.65
CA ILE A 131 1.61 9.37 15.57
C ILE A 131 1.23 8.75 16.90
N ALA A 132 1.88 7.65 17.26
CA ALA A 132 1.71 6.96 18.52
C ALA A 132 2.79 7.39 19.52
N LEU A 133 2.36 7.71 20.73
CA LEU A 133 3.16 7.78 21.95
C LEU A 133 2.80 6.61 22.85
N LYS A 134 3.54 6.46 23.95
CA LYS A 134 3.33 5.36 24.91
C LYS A 134 1.89 5.26 25.44
N ASP A 135 1.24 6.39 25.69
CA ASP A 135 -0.06 6.40 26.37
C ASP A 135 -1.21 6.93 25.47
N GLU A 136 -0.92 7.40 24.25
CA GLU A 136 -1.90 8.04 23.37
C GLU A 136 -1.51 7.96 21.90
N VAL A 137 -2.51 8.05 21.02
CA VAL A 137 -2.32 8.08 19.57
C VAL A 137 -3.02 9.29 18.97
N PHE A 138 -2.31 10.01 18.11
CA PHE A 138 -2.83 11.14 17.36
C PHE A 138 -3.04 10.75 15.90
N LEU A 139 -4.21 11.04 15.37
CA LEU A 139 -4.63 10.76 14.00
C LEU A 139 -4.91 12.08 13.31
N LEU A 140 -4.01 12.52 12.44
CA LEU A 140 -4.08 13.81 11.77
C LEU A 140 -4.81 13.72 10.43
N ASP A 141 -5.93 14.43 10.32
CA ASP A 141 -6.72 14.55 9.09
C ASP A 141 -6.05 15.52 8.10
N LEU A 142 -5.04 15.05 7.36
CA LEU A 142 -4.26 15.91 6.46
C LEU A 142 -5.10 16.63 5.40
N PRO A 143 -6.11 16.02 4.75
CA PRO A 143 -6.99 16.73 3.83
C PRO A 143 -7.71 17.93 4.47
N GLN A 144 -8.20 17.76 5.70
CA GLN A 144 -8.89 18.83 6.42
C GLN A 144 -7.93 19.93 6.86
N LEU A 145 -6.76 19.57 7.38
CA LEU A 145 -5.70 20.51 7.76
C LEU A 145 -5.19 21.32 6.55
N LEU A 146 -5.01 20.67 5.39
CA LEU A 146 -4.63 21.35 4.15
C LEU A 146 -5.68 22.36 3.70
N LYS A 147 -6.96 21.98 3.78
CA LYS A 147 -8.07 22.86 3.41
C LYS A 147 -8.14 24.09 4.33
N GLN A 148 -7.93 23.91 5.63
CA GLN A 148 -7.90 25.03 6.58
C GLN A 148 -6.70 25.96 6.29
N ALA A 149 -5.51 25.39 6.12
CA ALA A 149 -4.31 26.17 5.83
C ALA A 149 -4.39 26.93 4.50
N GLU A 150 -5.13 26.39 3.51
CA GLU A 150 -5.45 27.08 2.25
C GLU A 150 -6.34 28.30 2.45
N MET A 151 -7.35 28.20 3.33
CA MET A 151 -8.27 29.30 3.63
C MET A 151 -7.59 30.43 4.41
N GLU A 152 -6.67 30.09 5.30
CA GLU A 152 -5.94 31.04 6.15
C GLU A 152 -4.71 31.65 5.46
N GLY A 153 -4.31 31.11 4.30
CA GLY A 153 -3.15 31.59 3.54
C GLY A 153 -1.79 31.19 4.12
N ASP A 154 -1.74 30.20 5.01
CA ASP A 154 -0.54 29.85 5.79
C ASP A 154 -0.24 28.35 5.80
N LYS A 155 -0.05 27.78 4.61
CA LYS A 155 0.29 26.36 4.43
C LYS A 155 1.60 25.97 5.10
N GLU A 156 2.56 26.88 5.20
CA GLU A 156 3.87 26.55 5.78
C GLU A 156 3.78 26.38 7.30
N LYS A 157 3.03 27.24 8.01
CA LYS A 157 2.86 27.08 9.47
C LYS A 157 2.11 25.81 9.84
N CYS A 158 1.03 25.47 9.14
CA CYS A 158 0.26 24.26 9.44
C CYS A 158 0.99 22.94 9.11
N PHE A 159 2.17 22.95 8.48
CA PHE A 159 2.98 21.74 8.25
C PHE A 159 4.41 21.83 8.82
N CYS A 160 4.77 22.96 9.42
CA CYS A 160 6.08 23.17 10.05
C CYS A 160 6.38 22.15 11.16
N PHE A 161 5.36 21.69 11.89
CA PHE A 161 5.53 20.69 12.93
C PHE A 161 5.93 19.31 12.39
N ILE A 162 5.36 18.88 11.25
CA ILE A 162 5.75 17.61 10.61
C ILE A 162 7.21 17.72 10.18
N GLN A 163 7.61 18.85 9.60
CA GLN A 163 9.01 19.09 9.25
C GLN A 163 9.94 19.00 10.47
N LYS A 164 9.57 19.63 11.60
CA LYS A 164 10.32 19.56 12.86
C LYS A 164 10.43 18.12 13.37
N LEU A 165 9.33 17.38 13.41
CA LEU A 165 9.31 15.98 13.85
C LEU A 165 10.28 15.11 13.04
N TYR A 166 10.20 15.18 11.71
CA TYR A 166 11.03 14.34 10.85
C TYR A 166 12.50 14.77 10.85
N SER A 167 12.79 16.07 10.94
CA SER A 167 14.16 16.59 10.91
C SER A 167 14.93 16.46 12.23
N ASP A 168 14.22 16.31 13.36
CA ASP A 168 14.86 16.19 14.67
C ASP A 168 15.48 14.81 14.88
N ALA A 169 16.81 14.74 15.01
CA ALA A 169 17.53 13.49 15.26
C ALA A 169 17.40 12.99 16.70
N ALA A 170 16.96 13.81 17.65
CA ALA A 170 16.76 13.42 19.05
C ALA A 170 15.45 12.64 19.25
N ILE A 171 14.56 12.64 18.26
CA ILE A 171 13.30 11.89 18.27
C ILE A 171 13.48 10.67 17.37
N THR A 172 13.27 9.49 17.93
CA THR A 172 13.25 8.23 17.19
C THR A 172 11.86 8.01 16.59
N LYS A 173 11.79 7.91 15.27
CA LYS A 173 10.57 7.62 14.51
C LYS A 173 10.60 6.17 14.06
N LEU A 174 9.71 5.36 14.64
CA LEU A 174 9.49 3.98 14.23
C LEU A 174 8.50 3.96 13.07
N GLY A 175 8.71 3.07 12.11
CA GLY A 175 7.72 2.78 11.07
C GLY A 175 8.06 1.50 10.34
N TYR A 176 7.27 1.16 9.33
CA TYR A 176 7.42 -0.09 8.58
C TYR A 176 7.31 0.17 7.08
N GLY A 177 8.41 0.07 6.34
CA GLY A 177 8.43 0.33 4.90
C GLY A 177 8.37 1.83 4.52
N MET A 178 8.95 2.68 5.36
CA MET A 178 8.70 4.14 5.40
C MET A 178 9.12 4.92 4.15
N SER A 179 9.94 4.34 3.29
CA SER A 179 10.40 5.01 2.05
C SER A 179 9.26 5.38 1.10
N GLY A 180 8.24 4.52 1.00
CA GLY A 180 7.04 4.78 0.21
C GLY A 180 6.18 5.88 0.82
N ASP A 181 6.08 5.90 2.15
CA ASP A 181 5.26 6.84 2.90
C ASP A 181 5.85 8.24 2.86
N LEU A 182 7.16 8.38 3.06
CA LEU A 182 7.86 9.66 2.91
C LEU A 182 7.70 10.26 1.52
N SER A 183 7.76 9.42 0.48
CA SER A 183 7.53 9.85 -0.91
C SER A 183 6.09 10.35 -1.12
N SER A 184 5.11 9.68 -0.51
CA SER A 184 3.70 10.03 -0.60
C SER A 184 3.36 11.27 0.22
N LEU A 185 3.99 11.44 1.39
CA LEU A 185 3.90 12.62 2.24
C LEU A 185 4.47 13.84 1.52
N ALA A 186 5.64 13.72 0.88
CA ALA A 186 6.24 14.77 0.07
C ALA A 186 5.37 15.17 -1.15
N ALA A 187 4.58 14.23 -1.68
CA ALA A 187 3.62 14.50 -2.75
C ALA A 187 2.32 15.16 -2.27
N THR A 188 2.05 15.15 -0.96
CA THR A 188 0.79 15.62 -0.37
C THR A 188 0.76 17.15 -0.25
N CYS A 189 1.88 17.79 0.10
CA CYS A 189 1.98 19.26 0.21
C CYS A 189 3.37 19.76 -0.20
N SER A 190 3.45 20.94 -0.84
CA SER A 190 4.73 21.54 -1.24
C SER A 190 5.64 21.86 -0.05
N ALA A 191 5.08 22.15 1.12
CA ALA A 191 5.84 22.35 2.35
C ALA A 191 6.63 21.08 2.74
N LEU A 192 6.19 19.89 2.33
CA LEU A 192 6.80 18.61 2.72
C LEU A 192 7.74 18.03 1.65
N LYS A 193 8.07 18.81 0.60
CA LYS A 193 8.73 18.30 -0.61
C LYS A 193 10.12 17.69 -0.38
N ASP A 194 10.91 18.20 0.55
CA ASP A 194 12.27 17.71 0.84
C ASP A 194 12.35 16.80 2.08
N MET A 195 11.22 16.24 2.50
CA MET A 195 11.15 15.47 3.75
C MET A 195 11.96 14.18 3.73
N ASP A 196 12.03 13.53 2.58
CA ASP A 196 12.86 12.34 2.36
C ASP A 196 14.35 12.60 2.64
N LYS A 197 14.85 13.78 2.28
CA LYS A 197 16.26 14.17 2.48
C LYS A 197 16.55 14.67 3.88
N GLN A 198 15.55 15.24 4.55
CA GLN A 198 15.70 15.88 5.85
C GLN A 198 15.38 14.93 7.02
N ALA A 199 14.70 13.82 6.75
CA ALA A 199 14.34 12.85 7.78
C ALA A 199 15.58 12.27 8.49
N ARG A 200 15.60 12.39 9.82
CA ARG A 200 16.64 11.86 10.71
C ARG A 200 15.99 11.02 11.81
N GLY A 201 16.76 10.23 12.54
CA GLY A 201 16.23 9.43 13.66
C GLY A 201 15.16 8.41 13.23
N MET A 202 15.24 7.91 12.00
CA MET A 202 14.27 6.95 11.45
C MET A 202 14.73 5.51 11.74
N LEU A 203 13.84 4.69 12.25
CA LEU A 203 14.06 3.25 12.44
C LEU A 203 12.96 2.49 11.70
N ASP A 204 13.30 1.93 10.54
CA ASP A 204 12.38 1.15 9.71
C ASP A 204 12.40 -0.32 10.14
N LEU A 205 11.34 -0.76 10.81
CA LEU A 205 11.17 -2.13 11.32
C LEU A 205 11.07 -3.17 10.21
N LEU A 206 10.86 -2.78 8.94
CA LEU A 206 10.98 -3.71 7.81
C LEU A 206 12.40 -4.28 7.68
N THR A 207 13.42 -3.51 8.09
CA THR A 207 14.82 -3.99 8.09
C THR A 207 15.04 -5.07 9.14
N VAL A 208 14.32 -4.97 10.27
CA VAL A 208 14.34 -5.95 11.35
C VAL A 208 13.55 -7.20 10.96
N ASP A 209 12.35 -7.02 10.39
CA ASP A 209 11.49 -8.12 9.93
C ASP A 209 12.22 -9.07 8.99
N LYS A 210 12.97 -8.52 8.03
CA LYS A 210 13.79 -9.31 7.08
C LYS A 210 14.85 -10.18 7.74
N GLN A 211 15.29 -9.88 8.96
CA GLN A 211 16.25 -10.71 9.69
C GLN A 211 15.58 -11.76 10.56
N VAL A 212 14.47 -11.39 11.19
CA VAL A 212 13.63 -12.33 11.96
C VAL A 212 13.09 -13.44 11.04
N ASP A 213 12.64 -13.08 9.83
CA ASP A 213 12.09 -14.02 8.85
C ASP A 213 13.12 -15.07 8.40
N VAL A 214 14.37 -14.65 8.13
CA VAL A 214 15.47 -15.52 7.70
C VAL A 214 15.79 -16.63 8.71
N GLN A 215 15.64 -16.37 10.01
CA GLN A 215 15.90 -17.38 11.05
C GLN A 215 14.66 -18.24 11.35
N SER A 216 13.46 -17.68 11.23
CA SER A 216 12.21 -18.43 11.44
C SER A 216 11.89 -19.45 10.33
N ALA A 217 12.43 -19.23 9.12
CA ALA A 217 12.33 -20.15 7.98
C ALA A 217 12.93 -21.55 8.27
N GLU A 218 13.78 -21.69 9.28
CA GLU A 218 14.36 -22.96 9.71
C GLU A 218 13.41 -23.78 10.61
N GLN A 219 12.27 -23.22 11.06
CA GLN A 219 11.43 -23.82 12.11
C GLN A 219 9.93 -24.04 11.79
N SER A 220 9.43 -23.68 10.61
CA SER A 220 7.99 -23.85 10.29
C SER A 220 7.70 -24.81 9.14
N TYR A 221 7.66 -26.11 9.43
CA TYR A 221 7.06 -27.14 8.57
C TYR A 221 5.94 -27.91 9.28
N LYS A 222 5.14 -27.28 10.15
CA LYS A 222 3.95 -27.91 10.73
C LYS A 222 2.89 -26.87 11.12
N ASP A 223 2.05 -26.45 10.17
CA ASP A 223 0.62 -26.33 10.47
C ASP A 223 -0.23 -26.27 9.19
N GLY A 224 -1.22 -27.15 9.11
CA GLY A 224 -2.05 -27.43 7.93
C GLY A 224 -3.30 -26.57 7.84
N ALA A 225 -3.19 -25.25 7.99
CA ALA A 225 -4.34 -24.35 7.93
C ALA A 225 -4.39 -23.53 6.63
N THR A 226 -5.52 -23.60 5.94
CA THR A 226 -5.93 -22.96 4.66
C THR A 226 -6.02 -21.42 4.70
N ARG A 227 -5.19 -20.74 5.48
CA ARG A 227 -5.10 -19.27 5.51
C ARG A 227 -3.89 -18.81 4.72
N GLN A 228 -4.08 -17.76 3.90
CA GLN A 228 -2.96 -17.05 3.27
C GLN A 228 -1.92 -16.71 4.34
N PRO A 229 -0.62 -16.94 4.09
CA PRO A 229 0.40 -16.62 5.08
C PRO A 229 0.34 -15.13 5.42
N GLU A 230 0.45 -14.80 6.70
CA GLU A 230 0.63 -13.42 7.13
C GLU A 230 1.89 -12.84 6.46
N LYS A 231 1.82 -11.55 6.12
CA LYS A 231 2.91 -10.82 5.47
C LYS A 231 2.95 -9.39 5.99
N GLY A 232 4.11 -8.76 5.84
CA GLY A 232 4.32 -7.36 6.20
C GLY A 232 4.28 -7.15 7.71
N LEU A 233 3.94 -5.94 8.13
CA LEU A 233 3.84 -5.56 9.55
C LEU A 233 3.00 -6.54 10.38
N SER A 234 1.90 -7.07 9.83
CA SER A 234 1.06 -8.06 10.51
C SER A 234 1.80 -9.36 10.86
N LEU A 235 2.72 -9.81 10.00
CA LEU A 235 3.55 -10.97 10.29
C LEU A 235 4.52 -10.67 11.42
N LEU A 236 5.19 -9.52 11.37
CA LEU A 236 6.08 -9.07 12.45
C LEU A 236 5.35 -8.93 13.78
N VAL A 237 4.16 -8.33 13.79
CA VAL A 237 3.28 -8.22 14.97
C VAL A 237 2.89 -9.60 15.49
N LYS A 238 2.56 -10.55 14.60
CA LYS A 238 2.30 -11.94 15.00
C LYS A 238 3.53 -12.60 15.62
N HIS A 239 4.72 -12.43 15.03
CA HIS A 239 5.96 -13.02 15.54
C HIS A 239 6.39 -12.45 16.89
N VAL A 240 6.26 -11.13 17.08
CA VAL A 240 6.76 -10.43 18.28
C VAL A 240 5.71 -10.34 19.39
N LEU A 241 4.44 -10.11 19.02
CA LEU A 241 3.33 -9.86 19.96
C LEU A 241 2.31 -11.03 20.01
N GLY A 242 2.50 -12.06 19.19
CA GLY A 242 1.74 -13.31 19.23
C GLY A 242 0.43 -13.34 18.45
N LYS A 243 -0.08 -12.18 17.98
CA LYS A 243 -1.31 -12.09 17.18
C LYS A 243 -1.11 -11.16 15.97
N PRO A 244 -1.70 -11.46 14.81
CA PRO A 244 -1.62 -10.61 13.62
C PRO A 244 -2.46 -9.33 13.76
N LEU A 245 -2.22 -8.35 12.89
CA LEU A 245 -3.08 -7.17 12.73
C LEU A 245 -4.36 -7.53 11.96
N ASP A 246 -5.46 -6.86 12.28
CA ASP A 246 -6.73 -7.03 11.56
C ASP A 246 -6.77 -6.18 10.28
N LYS A 247 -6.50 -6.78 9.13
CA LYS A 247 -6.36 -6.09 7.83
C LYS A 247 -7.68 -5.62 7.20
N THR A 248 -8.81 -5.68 7.89
CA THR A 248 -10.13 -5.37 7.30
C THR A 248 -10.24 -3.96 6.73
N GLU A 249 -9.54 -2.99 7.32
CA GLU A 249 -9.64 -1.57 6.95
C GLU A 249 -8.49 -1.08 6.05
N GLN A 250 -7.51 -1.95 5.74
CA GLN A 250 -6.33 -1.62 4.93
C GLN A 250 -6.69 -1.03 3.55
N LEU A 251 -7.74 -1.56 2.90
CA LEU A 251 -8.20 -1.09 1.58
C LEU A 251 -9.47 -0.23 1.68
N SER A 252 -9.73 0.37 2.84
CA SER A 252 -10.89 1.23 3.05
C SER A 252 -10.78 2.56 2.31
N ASN A 253 -11.90 3.29 2.19
CA ASN A 253 -11.87 4.63 1.63
C ASN A 253 -11.45 5.65 2.70
N TRP A 254 -10.13 5.86 2.82
CA TRP A 254 -9.52 6.80 3.76
C TRP A 254 -9.75 8.28 3.45
N GLU A 255 -10.33 8.64 2.30
CA GLU A 255 -10.73 10.02 1.98
C GLU A 255 -12.18 10.32 2.39
N LYS A 256 -13.00 9.30 2.66
CA LYS A 256 -14.38 9.51 3.07
C LYS A 256 -14.40 10.13 4.47
N ARG A 257 -15.22 11.17 4.66
CA ARG A 257 -15.45 11.80 5.96
C ARG A 257 -16.93 11.73 6.35
N PRO A 258 -17.25 11.56 7.66
CA PRO A 258 -16.30 11.24 8.74
C PRO A 258 -15.69 9.84 8.56
N LEU A 259 -14.51 9.61 9.16
CA LEU A 259 -13.95 8.26 9.26
C LEU A 259 -14.81 7.39 10.16
N ARG A 260 -14.88 6.09 9.86
CA ARG A 260 -15.58 5.13 10.73
C ARG A 260 -14.76 4.82 11.97
N GLU A 261 -15.43 4.39 13.03
CA GLU A 261 -14.77 4.00 14.28
C GLU A 261 -13.78 2.84 14.06
N GLU A 262 -14.11 1.89 13.18
CA GLU A 262 -13.21 0.79 12.83
C GLU A 262 -11.94 1.28 12.10
N GLN A 263 -12.05 2.32 11.26
CA GLN A 263 -10.90 2.93 10.59
C GLN A 263 -9.99 3.66 11.59
N ILE A 264 -10.58 4.34 12.57
CA ILE A 264 -9.85 5.03 13.64
C ILE A 264 -9.07 4.02 14.49
N LEU A 265 -9.72 2.94 14.92
CA LEU A 265 -9.11 1.89 15.73
C LEU A 265 -8.02 1.13 14.96
N TYR A 266 -8.25 0.85 13.68
CA TYR A 266 -7.26 0.24 12.80
C TYR A 266 -6.01 1.11 12.69
N ALA A 267 -6.18 2.38 12.29
CA ALA A 267 -5.06 3.31 12.10
C ALA A 267 -4.28 3.53 13.41
N ALA A 268 -4.98 3.56 14.55
CA ALA A 268 -4.31 3.67 15.84
C ALA A 268 -3.50 2.41 16.20
N SER A 269 -4.00 1.23 15.85
CA SER A 269 -3.33 -0.05 16.08
C SER A 269 -2.05 -0.18 15.25
N ASP A 270 -2.09 0.19 13.97
CA ASP A 270 -0.95 0.07 13.05
C ASP A 270 0.22 0.98 13.46
N ALA A 271 -0.06 2.16 14.03
CA ALA A 271 0.99 3.04 14.56
C ALA A 271 1.48 2.59 15.95
N TYR A 272 0.58 2.19 16.85
CA TYR A 272 0.94 1.85 18.24
C TYR A 272 1.70 0.53 18.33
N CYS A 273 1.38 -0.47 17.50
CA CYS A 273 2.06 -1.76 17.55
C CYS A 273 3.57 -1.63 17.28
N LEU A 274 4.00 -0.59 16.55
CA LEU A 274 5.42 -0.29 16.32
C LEU A 274 6.17 -0.04 17.64
N LEU A 275 5.54 0.65 18.59
CA LEU A 275 6.12 0.91 19.91
C LEU A 275 6.28 -0.37 20.73
N GLU A 276 5.26 -1.23 20.74
CA GLU A 276 5.31 -2.50 21.47
C GLU A 276 6.31 -3.49 20.85
N ILE A 277 6.37 -3.55 19.52
CA ILE A 277 7.39 -4.32 18.81
C ILE A 277 8.77 -3.82 19.23
N TYR A 278 9.03 -2.52 19.10
CA TYR A 278 10.31 -1.94 19.47
C TYR A 278 10.68 -2.22 20.92
N GLU A 279 9.75 -2.03 21.87
CA GLU A 279 9.99 -2.32 23.29
C GLU A 279 10.32 -3.79 23.55
N LYS A 280 9.60 -4.73 22.91
CA LYS A 280 9.86 -6.17 23.02
C LYS A 280 11.22 -6.56 22.44
N LEU A 281 11.55 -6.06 21.25
CA LEU A 281 12.83 -6.32 20.60
C LEU A 281 14.01 -5.75 21.42
N CYS A 282 13.85 -4.57 22.04
CA CYS A 282 14.87 -3.98 22.90
C CYS A 282 15.07 -4.75 24.21
N LYS A 283 14.00 -5.34 24.77
CA LYS A 283 14.07 -6.11 26.02
C LYS A 283 14.75 -7.47 25.85
N ASP A 284 14.50 -8.14 24.73
CA ASP A 284 15.05 -9.48 24.48
C ASP A 284 15.43 -9.68 23.00
N PRO A 285 16.46 -8.98 22.50
CA PRO A 285 16.82 -9.04 21.09
C PRO A 285 17.36 -10.43 20.66
N ALA A 286 17.97 -11.16 21.60
CA ALA A 286 18.55 -12.48 21.33
C ALA A 286 17.46 -13.52 21.03
N SER A 287 16.32 -13.47 21.73
CA SER A 287 15.19 -14.36 21.46
C SER A 287 14.61 -14.24 20.04
N PHE A 288 14.80 -13.08 19.41
CA PHE A 288 14.35 -12.80 18.03
C PHE A 288 15.49 -12.91 17.00
N GLY A 289 16.66 -13.40 17.40
CA GLY A 289 17.73 -13.66 16.45
C GLY A 289 18.46 -12.42 15.93
N LEU A 290 18.30 -11.27 16.61
CA LEU A 290 18.87 -10.01 16.13
C LEU A 290 20.39 -9.98 16.31
N SER A 291 21.11 -9.49 15.29
CA SER A 291 22.56 -9.35 15.34
C SER A 291 23.03 -8.25 16.31
N SER A 292 24.31 -8.32 16.72
CA SER A 292 24.95 -7.30 17.56
C SER A 292 24.88 -5.88 16.97
N ASP A 293 24.86 -5.75 15.64
CA ASP A 293 24.90 -4.44 14.98
C ASP A 293 23.54 -3.73 15.01
N LEU A 294 22.44 -4.50 14.92
CA LEU A 294 21.08 -3.96 15.04
C LEU A 294 20.66 -3.75 16.48
N THR A 295 21.16 -4.56 17.42
CA THR A 295 20.98 -4.28 18.85
C THR A 295 21.61 -2.96 19.25
N VAL A 296 22.77 -2.61 18.68
CA VAL A 296 23.36 -1.27 18.86
C VAL A 296 22.45 -0.19 18.27
N SER A 297 21.89 -0.37 17.07
CA SER A 297 20.95 0.61 16.49
C SER A 297 19.60 0.71 17.21
N LEU A 298 19.19 -0.34 17.92
CA LEU A 298 17.96 -0.39 18.73
C LEU A 298 18.16 0.21 20.12
N VAL A 299 19.36 0.06 20.71
CA VAL A 299 19.66 0.40 22.11
C VAL A 299 20.42 1.72 22.26
N GLU A 300 21.21 2.15 21.28
CA GLU A 300 21.90 3.45 21.35
C GLU A 300 20.95 4.60 20.99
N LYS A 301 20.53 5.35 22.01
CA LYS A 301 20.01 6.72 21.81
C LYS A 301 21.07 7.54 21.07
N PRO A 302 20.70 8.38 20.09
CA PRO A 302 21.66 9.09 19.26
C PRO A 302 22.47 10.07 20.11
N SER A 303 23.65 9.63 20.55
CA SER A 303 24.65 10.49 21.17
C SER A 303 25.49 11.13 20.07
N THR A 304 25.59 12.45 20.14
CA THR A 304 26.34 13.33 19.25
C THR A 304 27.81 12.92 19.13
N LYS A 305 28.21 12.25 18.04
CA LYS A 305 29.58 12.31 17.52
C LYS A 305 29.58 12.45 15.98
N PRO A 306 30.43 13.33 15.41
CA PRO A 306 30.53 13.48 13.97
C PRO A 306 31.21 12.23 13.38
N ARG A 307 30.53 11.56 12.45
CA ARG A 307 31.11 10.42 11.73
C ARG A 307 32.12 10.94 10.72
N ALA A 308 33.39 10.60 10.93
CA ALA A 308 34.46 10.83 9.95
C ALA A 308 34.14 10.10 8.64
N LYS A 309 34.37 10.79 7.52
CA LYS A 309 34.19 10.29 6.15
C LYS A 309 35.06 9.05 5.93
N LYS A 310 34.43 7.89 5.72
CA LYS A 310 35.10 6.70 5.16
C LYS A 310 34.92 6.74 3.65
N GLN A 311 35.97 7.16 2.94
CA GLN A 311 36.09 6.99 1.49
C GLN A 311 36.07 5.49 1.17
N LEU A 312 35.09 5.04 0.39
CA LEU A 312 35.21 3.75 -0.30
C LEU A 312 35.98 3.97 -1.59
N ASN A 313 37.20 3.44 -1.60
CA ASN A 313 38.09 3.33 -2.74
C ASN A 313 37.47 2.36 -3.76
N LYS A 314 37.35 2.81 -5.01
CA LYS A 314 36.91 2.01 -6.15
C LYS A 314 38.11 1.22 -6.65
N GLN A 315 38.23 -0.06 -6.27
CA GLN A 315 39.20 -0.96 -6.88
C GLN A 315 38.55 -1.65 -8.08
N GLU A 316 38.96 -1.20 -9.26
CA GLU A 316 38.83 -1.96 -10.51
C GLU A 316 39.75 -3.18 -10.43
N VAL A 317 39.17 -4.38 -10.58
CA VAL A 317 39.94 -5.61 -10.79
C VAL A 317 39.92 -5.89 -12.28
N SER A 318 41.08 -5.72 -12.89
CA SER A 318 41.45 -6.11 -14.24
C SER A 318 41.88 -7.58 -14.27
N SER A 319 41.57 -8.28 -15.35
CA SER A 319 42.12 -9.58 -15.76
C SER A 319 41.75 -9.84 -17.25
N PRO A 320 42.49 -10.65 -18.02
CA PRO A 320 43.76 -10.29 -18.67
C PRO A 320 43.70 -10.40 -20.21
N SER A 321 44.74 -9.89 -20.87
CA SER A 321 44.90 -9.77 -22.33
C SER A 321 45.40 -11.02 -23.07
N GLY A 322 45.07 -11.09 -24.37
CA GLY A 322 45.86 -11.72 -25.46
C GLY A 322 45.24 -13.04 -25.98
N GLN A 323 45.07 -13.33 -27.27
CA GLN A 323 45.60 -12.81 -28.53
C GLN A 323 44.79 -13.42 -29.72
N PRO A 324 45.07 -13.10 -31.01
CA PRO A 324 44.04 -13.02 -32.06
C PRO A 324 43.91 -14.27 -32.94
N GLY A 325 42.67 -14.55 -33.38
CA GLY A 325 42.34 -15.59 -34.36
C GLY A 325 41.46 -15.01 -35.48
N LYS A 326 42.00 -15.05 -36.70
CA LYS A 326 41.39 -14.63 -37.96
C LYS A 326 40.06 -15.35 -38.24
N GLY A 327 39.13 -14.64 -38.86
CA GLY A 327 38.24 -15.26 -39.85
C GLY A 327 36.75 -14.97 -39.70
N ALA A 328 36.25 -14.25 -40.71
CA ALA A 328 34.94 -14.39 -41.33
C ALA A 328 33.68 -13.81 -40.63
N ASN A 329 33.02 -12.97 -41.44
CA ASN A 329 31.63 -12.55 -41.47
C ASN A 329 31.15 -11.51 -40.45
N LYS A 330 31.29 -10.26 -40.90
CA LYS A 330 30.35 -9.17 -40.66
C LYS A 330 28.93 -9.63 -41.01
N GLU A 331 28.11 -9.91 -40.00
CA GLU A 331 26.66 -9.73 -40.10
C GLU A 331 26.26 -8.57 -39.20
N THR A 332 25.87 -7.49 -39.85
CA THR A 332 25.30 -6.29 -39.27
C THR A 332 23.91 -6.66 -38.71
N SER A 333 23.76 -6.88 -37.41
CA SER A 333 22.42 -6.97 -36.82
C SER A 333 21.84 -5.56 -36.70
N CYS A 334 20.94 -5.26 -37.63
CA CYS A 334 20.10 -4.08 -37.60
C CYS A 334 19.28 -4.09 -36.30
N ALA A 335 19.24 -2.98 -35.56
CA ALA A 335 18.32 -2.88 -34.42
C ALA A 335 16.89 -3.18 -34.92
N PRO A 336 16.12 -4.05 -34.23
CA PRO A 336 14.79 -4.43 -34.68
C PRO A 336 13.93 -3.18 -34.85
N ALA A 337 13.15 -3.11 -35.92
CA ALA A 337 12.26 -1.98 -36.18
C ALA A 337 11.29 -1.77 -35.00
N PRO A 338 10.92 -0.52 -34.68
CA PRO A 338 10.01 -0.25 -33.58
C PRO A 338 8.64 -0.91 -33.80
N ILE A 339 8.13 -1.58 -32.76
CA ILE A 339 6.89 -2.34 -32.79
C ILE A 339 5.75 -1.50 -32.19
N SER A 340 4.56 -1.53 -32.79
CA SER A 340 3.38 -0.91 -32.18
C SER A 340 2.89 -1.72 -30.98
N PRO A 341 2.36 -1.12 -29.90
CA PRO A 341 1.81 -1.86 -28.77
C PRO A 341 0.74 -2.89 -29.17
N LYS A 342 -0.02 -2.61 -30.25
CA LYS A 342 -1.07 -3.51 -30.74
C LYS A 342 -0.53 -4.81 -31.34
N GLU A 343 0.70 -4.79 -31.83
CA GLU A 343 1.41 -5.92 -32.46
C GLU A 343 2.24 -6.71 -31.44
N PHE A 344 2.36 -6.19 -30.22
CA PHE A 344 3.08 -6.84 -29.14
C PHE A 344 2.11 -7.59 -28.22
N SER A 345 2.26 -8.92 -28.17
CA SER A 345 1.42 -9.80 -27.36
C SER A 345 2.24 -10.55 -26.32
N VAL A 346 1.75 -10.53 -25.07
CA VAL A 346 2.44 -11.12 -23.93
C VAL A 346 1.50 -11.96 -23.07
N VAL A 347 2.09 -12.94 -22.38
CA VAL A 347 1.45 -13.68 -21.29
C VAL A 347 2.25 -13.42 -20.01
N CYS A 348 1.58 -12.88 -19.00
CA CYS A 348 2.16 -12.65 -17.67
C CYS A 348 1.84 -13.83 -16.76
N ASP A 349 2.82 -14.26 -15.97
CA ASP A 349 2.57 -15.16 -14.85
C ASP A 349 1.66 -14.52 -13.77
N ASN A 350 1.23 -15.35 -12.82
CA ASN A 350 0.35 -14.94 -11.72
C ASN A 350 1.01 -13.94 -10.73
N MET A 351 2.34 -13.79 -10.76
CA MET A 351 3.08 -12.85 -9.92
C MET A 351 3.17 -11.46 -10.55
N LEU A 352 2.99 -11.36 -11.87
CA LEU A 352 3.13 -10.13 -12.65
C LEU A 352 1.79 -9.54 -13.11
N GLN A 353 0.69 -9.79 -12.37
CA GLN A 353 -0.63 -9.20 -12.72
C GLN A 353 -0.60 -7.67 -12.73
N GLY A 354 0.15 -7.05 -11.81
CA GLY A 354 0.33 -5.59 -11.76
C GLY A 354 0.98 -5.04 -13.02
N LEU A 355 2.06 -5.67 -13.48
CA LEU A 355 2.72 -5.36 -14.75
C LEU A 355 1.77 -5.58 -15.94
N GLY A 356 1.06 -6.72 -15.95
CA GLY A 356 0.14 -7.05 -17.02
C GLY A 356 -0.97 -6.00 -17.19
N ARG A 357 -1.55 -5.52 -16.08
CA ARG A 357 -2.52 -4.40 -16.10
C ARG A 357 -1.90 -3.13 -16.66
N TYR A 358 -0.66 -2.81 -16.29
CA TYR A 358 0.03 -1.61 -16.75
C TYR A 358 0.31 -1.66 -18.25
N LEU A 359 0.82 -2.78 -18.77
CA LEU A 359 1.04 -2.98 -20.21
C LEU A 359 -0.27 -2.91 -21.01
N ARG A 360 -1.37 -3.46 -20.48
CA ARG A 360 -2.70 -3.37 -21.11
C ARG A 360 -3.18 -1.92 -21.23
N CYS A 361 -2.92 -1.09 -20.21
CA CYS A 361 -3.19 0.35 -20.27
C CYS A 361 -2.36 1.09 -21.33
N LEU A 362 -1.27 0.50 -21.81
CA LEU A 362 -0.43 1.06 -22.88
C LEU A 362 -0.75 0.44 -24.26
N GLY A 363 -1.84 -0.31 -24.38
CA GLY A 363 -2.32 -0.87 -25.65
C GLY A 363 -1.73 -2.23 -26.02
N VAL A 364 -0.92 -2.83 -25.14
CA VAL A 364 -0.32 -4.17 -25.34
C VAL A 364 -1.39 -5.26 -25.19
N ASP A 365 -1.31 -6.30 -26.01
CA ASP A 365 -2.16 -7.47 -25.88
C ASP A 365 -1.66 -8.39 -24.75
N VAL A 366 -2.26 -8.27 -23.57
CA VAL A 366 -1.81 -8.98 -22.37
C VAL A 366 -2.83 -10.05 -21.96
N GLN A 367 -2.35 -11.29 -21.83
CA GLN A 367 -3.03 -12.35 -21.09
C GLN A 367 -2.35 -12.54 -19.74
N VAL A 368 -3.12 -12.66 -18.67
CA VAL A 368 -2.61 -12.81 -17.30
C VAL A 368 -3.11 -14.12 -16.75
N LEU A 369 -2.21 -14.96 -16.23
CA LEU A 369 -2.60 -16.20 -15.56
C LEU A 369 -3.34 -15.93 -14.25
N GLU A 370 -4.31 -16.78 -13.93
CA GLU A 370 -5.05 -16.75 -12.66
C GLU A 370 -4.16 -17.27 -11.52
N LYS A 371 -4.56 -17.04 -10.26
CA LYS A 371 -3.71 -17.37 -9.10
C LYS A 371 -3.51 -18.86 -8.92
N GLU A 372 -4.47 -19.64 -9.41
CA GLU A 372 -4.57 -21.09 -9.33
C GLU A 372 -3.88 -21.79 -10.51
N ASP A 373 -3.45 -21.03 -11.53
CA ASP A 373 -2.81 -21.57 -12.73
C ASP A 373 -1.35 -21.95 -12.48
N ASP A 374 -0.95 -23.14 -12.96
CA ASP A 374 0.45 -23.54 -13.05
C ASP A 374 1.18 -22.64 -14.07
N HIS A 375 2.37 -22.16 -13.72
CA HIS A 375 3.27 -21.40 -14.61
C HIS A 375 3.48 -22.09 -15.97
N ARG A 376 3.41 -23.43 -16.05
CA ARG A 376 3.49 -24.20 -17.32
C ARG A 376 2.41 -23.80 -18.33
N ARG A 377 1.24 -23.35 -17.87
CA ARG A 377 0.15 -22.84 -18.72
C ARG A 377 0.60 -21.62 -19.54
N ALA A 378 1.54 -20.80 -19.03
CA ALA A 378 2.10 -19.69 -19.80
C ALA A 378 2.88 -20.16 -21.03
N ALA A 379 3.60 -21.29 -20.93
CA ALA A 379 4.33 -21.87 -22.07
C ALA A 379 3.40 -22.48 -23.12
N GLU A 380 2.26 -23.02 -22.71
CA GLU A 380 1.22 -23.49 -23.64
C GLU A 380 0.62 -22.33 -24.43
N ILE A 381 0.16 -21.28 -23.73
CA ILE A 381 -0.39 -20.07 -24.34
C ILE A 381 0.63 -19.41 -25.28
N ALA A 382 1.88 -19.27 -24.84
CA ALA A 382 2.93 -18.65 -25.65
C ALA A 382 3.22 -19.41 -26.95
N ARG A 383 3.15 -20.75 -26.92
CA ARG A 383 3.33 -21.60 -28.11
C ARG A 383 2.12 -21.57 -29.04
N GLN A 384 0.91 -21.55 -28.50
CA GLN A 384 -0.33 -21.56 -29.29
C GLN A 384 -0.60 -20.21 -29.96
N GLU A 385 -0.49 -19.12 -29.19
CA GLU A 385 -0.90 -17.79 -29.64
C GLU A 385 0.27 -16.94 -30.10
N GLY A 386 1.49 -17.47 -30.02
CA GLY A 386 2.66 -16.69 -30.39
C GLY A 386 2.86 -15.47 -29.48
N ARG A 387 2.61 -15.59 -28.17
CA ARG A 387 2.92 -14.54 -27.16
C ARG A 387 4.34 -14.66 -26.60
N VAL A 388 4.84 -13.56 -26.05
CA VAL A 388 6.07 -13.53 -25.22
C VAL A 388 5.70 -13.78 -23.75
N ILE A 389 6.45 -14.65 -23.06
CA ILE A 389 6.26 -14.89 -21.63
C ILE A 389 6.98 -13.81 -20.81
N LEU A 390 6.25 -13.15 -19.92
CA LEU A 390 6.81 -12.30 -18.86
C LEU A 390 6.69 -13.05 -17.54
N THR A 391 7.83 -13.32 -16.90
CA THR A 391 7.88 -14.07 -15.64
C THR A 391 9.08 -13.62 -14.81
N SER A 392 9.19 -14.07 -13.56
CA SER A 392 10.30 -13.72 -12.67
C SER A 392 10.78 -14.92 -11.86
N GLY A 393 11.95 -14.81 -11.24
CA GLY A 393 12.47 -15.81 -10.31
C GLY A 393 12.72 -17.19 -10.92
N LEU A 394 12.44 -18.24 -10.15
CA LEU A 394 12.66 -19.64 -10.56
C LEU A 394 11.83 -20.07 -11.79
N PRO A 395 10.55 -19.66 -11.96
CA PRO A 395 9.77 -19.95 -13.17
C PRO A 395 10.46 -19.58 -14.48
N TYR A 396 11.23 -18.48 -14.54
CA TYR A 396 11.97 -18.07 -15.73
C TYR A 396 12.90 -19.16 -16.26
N GLN A 397 13.63 -19.84 -15.36
CA GLN A 397 14.58 -20.89 -15.75
C GLN A 397 13.87 -22.07 -16.41
N THR A 398 12.69 -22.44 -15.89
CA THR A 398 11.89 -23.55 -16.41
C THR A 398 11.07 -23.22 -17.66
N LEU A 399 10.63 -21.97 -17.82
CA LEU A 399 9.78 -21.56 -18.94
C LEU A 399 10.60 -21.19 -20.18
N ARG A 400 11.80 -20.64 -20.01
CA ARG A 400 12.70 -20.29 -21.11
C ARG A 400 13.06 -21.50 -21.97
N SER A 401 13.21 -22.68 -21.39
CA SER A 401 13.55 -23.90 -22.14
C SER A 401 12.38 -24.47 -22.95
N GLN A 402 11.15 -23.98 -22.71
CA GLN A 402 9.92 -24.47 -23.37
C GLN A 402 9.48 -23.59 -24.55
N VAL A 403 10.16 -22.46 -24.79
CA VAL A 403 9.85 -21.52 -25.87
C VAL A 403 11.11 -21.12 -26.63
N ALA A 404 10.95 -20.60 -27.85
CA ALA A 404 12.08 -20.15 -28.66
C ALA A 404 12.86 -18.99 -28.02
N GLU A 405 14.09 -18.77 -28.46
CA GLU A 405 14.92 -17.67 -27.98
C GLU A 405 14.23 -16.31 -28.20
N GLY A 406 14.35 -15.41 -27.21
CA GLY A 406 13.67 -14.10 -27.23
C GLY A 406 12.17 -14.13 -26.88
N ARG A 407 11.60 -15.31 -26.56
CA ARG A 407 10.17 -15.46 -26.25
C ARG A 407 9.84 -15.61 -24.77
N CYS A 408 10.84 -15.49 -23.90
CA CYS A 408 10.68 -15.46 -22.45
C CYS A 408 11.60 -14.38 -21.86
N PHE A 409 11.02 -13.48 -21.07
CA PHE A 409 11.70 -12.34 -20.47
C PHE A 409 11.55 -12.37 -18.95
N SER A 410 12.69 -12.21 -18.26
CA SER A 410 12.74 -12.17 -16.80
C SER A 410 12.54 -10.74 -16.30
N VAL A 411 11.52 -10.52 -15.49
CA VAL A 411 11.17 -9.21 -14.92
C VAL A 411 11.71 -9.09 -13.49
N ASN A 412 12.34 -7.96 -13.18
CA ASN A 412 12.77 -7.64 -11.82
C ASN A 412 11.55 -7.32 -10.92
N CYS A 413 11.19 -8.23 -10.03
CA CYS A 413 10.07 -8.05 -9.10
C CYS A 413 10.32 -7.05 -7.97
N SER A 414 11.56 -6.57 -7.81
CA SER A 414 11.89 -5.55 -6.80
C SER A 414 11.46 -4.14 -7.23
N GLU A 415 11.11 -3.96 -8.50
CA GLU A 415 10.69 -2.67 -9.08
C GLU A 415 9.17 -2.56 -9.14
N LYS A 416 8.64 -1.32 -9.16
CA LYS A 416 7.19 -1.12 -9.26
C LYS A 416 6.71 -1.42 -10.70
N PRO A 417 5.41 -1.68 -10.91
CA PRO A 417 4.88 -2.09 -12.23
C PRO A 417 5.18 -1.13 -13.38
N LYS A 418 5.35 0.17 -13.09
CA LYS A 418 5.69 1.19 -14.09
C LYS A 418 7.11 0.99 -14.63
N GLU A 419 8.08 0.83 -13.75
CA GLU A 419 9.48 0.62 -14.12
C GLU A 419 9.64 -0.72 -14.84
N GLN A 420 8.97 -1.77 -14.35
CA GLN A 420 8.90 -3.06 -15.04
C GLN A 420 8.36 -2.92 -16.47
N ALA A 421 7.27 -2.15 -16.68
CA ALA A 421 6.71 -1.92 -18.00
C ALA A 421 7.67 -1.15 -18.91
N LEU A 422 8.38 -0.13 -18.39
CA LEU A 422 9.40 0.60 -19.15
C LEU A 422 10.54 -0.32 -19.59
N GLN A 423 10.97 -1.25 -18.74
CA GLN A 423 12.00 -2.24 -19.10
C GLN A 423 11.52 -3.15 -20.23
N VAL A 424 10.29 -3.68 -20.13
CA VAL A 424 9.71 -4.56 -21.16
C VAL A 424 9.59 -3.82 -22.49
N LEU A 425 9.00 -2.63 -22.51
CA LEU A 425 8.81 -1.85 -23.75
C LEU A 425 10.16 -1.50 -24.39
N LYS A 426 11.15 -1.12 -23.58
CA LYS A 426 12.51 -0.83 -24.07
C LYS A 426 13.19 -2.08 -24.63
N HIS A 427 13.04 -3.23 -23.97
CA HIS A 427 13.66 -4.47 -24.41
C HIS A 427 13.12 -4.94 -25.77
N PHE A 428 11.80 -4.87 -25.96
CA PHE A 428 11.14 -5.29 -27.20
C PHE A 428 11.00 -4.17 -28.24
N ASN A 429 11.63 -3.01 -28.01
CA ASN A 429 11.54 -1.81 -28.86
C ASN A 429 10.10 -1.41 -29.21
N VAL A 430 9.20 -1.44 -28.23
CA VAL A 430 7.79 -1.08 -28.39
C VAL A 430 7.62 0.43 -28.18
N GLN A 431 7.06 1.12 -29.17
CA GLN A 431 6.84 2.57 -29.11
C GLN A 431 5.38 2.90 -28.81
N VAL A 432 5.12 3.43 -27.62
CA VAL A 432 3.77 3.81 -27.18
C VAL A 432 3.46 5.24 -27.58
N SER A 433 2.35 5.46 -28.28
CA SER A 433 1.81 6.79 -28.59
C SER A 433 0.66 7.16 -27.64
N GLN A 434 0.27 8.43 -27.64
CA GLN A 434 -0.85 8.90 -26.83
C GLN A 434 -2.19 8.23 -27.20
N ALA A 435 -2.34 7.76 -28.45
CA ALA A 435 -3.54 7.06 -28.93
C ALA A 435 -3.63 5.60 -28.45
N ASP A 436 -2.52 5.03 -27.96
CA ASP A 436 -2.50 3.64 -27.47
C ASP A 436 -2.93 3.54 -26.00
N ILE A 437 -2.87 4.66 -25.27
CA ILE A 437 -3.22 4.72 -23.85
C ILE A 437 -4.71 4.39 -23.67
N PHE A 438 -4.99 3.35 -22.87
CA PHE A 438 -6.30 2.76 -22.61
C PHE A 438 -7.04 2.19 -23.83
N SER A 439 -6.37 2.05 -24.98
CA SER A 439 -6.98 1.51 -26.21
C SER A 439 -7.53 0.07 -26.07
N ARG A 440 -7.08 -0.68 -25.04
CA ARG A 440 -7.53 -2.04 -24.71
C ARG A 440 -8.15 -2.18 -23.31
N CYS A 441 -8.52 -1.05 -22.69
CA CYS A 441 -9.16 -0.98 -21.38
C CYS A 441 -10.62 -0.51 -21.54
N GLN A 442 -11.52 -1.43 -21.90
CA GLN A 442 -12.97 -1.24 -21.84
C GLN A 442 -13.57 -2.24 -20.86
#